data_AF-A0A842XVV2-F1
#
_entry.id   AF-A0A842XVV2-F1
#
_cell.length_a   1.000
_cell.length_b   1.000
_cell.length_c   1.000
_cell.angle_alpha   90.00
_cell.angle_beta   90.00
_cell.angle_gamma   90.00
#
_symmetry.space_group_name_H-M   'P 1'
#
loop_
_entity.id
_entity.type
_entity.pdbx_description
1 polymer ?
#
loop_
_entity_poly.entity_id
_entity_poly.type
_entity_poly.pdbx_seq_one_letter_code
_entity_poly.pdbx_strand_id
1 'polypeptide(L)'
;MKRKLFVRLGFLKPKPEEIRLLLAEKFYEPYIVVGGKYLLDYCRDCIFTLKVDPKAQEITILGQTFKPEPRNDASGRPCKVIRLKGEGSFHYEDEGYFILDRIGREVPPERLSFAPLKEQTIEKIDANIKSEDVKISEEEAVKFLGSRIAKRPSDAKVIVDEVLEVSDHILVYCPTYKLAFQNLRTGEEAILEIDGITGRIISCRKDRHTF
;
A
#
# COMPACT_ATOMS: atom_id res chain seq x y z
N MET A 1 17.91 -22.77 20.90
CA MET A 1 17.04 -21.61 20.54
C MET A 1 16.87 -20.59 21.67
N LYS A 2 16.47 -21.00 22.89
CA LYS A 2 16.22 -20.11 24.05
C LYS A 2 17.31 -19.04 24.28
N ARG A 3 18.59 -19.42 24.41
CA ARG A 3 19.69 -18.48 24.72
C ARG A 3 19.86 -17.30 23.74
N LYS A 4 19.65 -17.50 22.43
CA LYS A 4 19.84 -16.43 21.43
C LYS A 4 18.74 -15.35 21.51
N LEU A 5 17.53 -15.71 21.92
CA LEU A 5 16.40 -14.79 22.11
C LEU A 5 16.66 -13.83 23.28
N PHE A 6 17.11 -14.35 24.42
CA PHE A 6 17.34 -13.53 25.62
C PHE A 6 18.52 -12.56 25.51
N VAL A 7 19.56 -12.93 24.76
CA VAL A 7 20.69 -12.02 24.47
C VAL A 7 20.22 -10.81 23.65
N ARG A 8 19.31 -11.02 22.68
CA ARG A 8 18.73 -9.95 21.84
C ARG A 8 17.83 -9.00 22.64
N LEU A 9 17.23 -9.50 23.71
CA LEU A 9 16.38 -8.76 24.63
C LEU A 9 17.16 -7.94 25.67
N GLY A 10 18.49 -7.93 25.66
CA GLY A 10 19.28 -7.21 26.66
C GLY A 10 19.24 -7.84 28.06
N PHE A 11 18.79 -9.10 28.16
CA PHE A 11 19.06 -9.90 29.35
C PHE A 11 20.50 -10.38 29.27
N LEU A 12 21.29 -10.12 30.31
CA LEU A 12 22.68 -10.56 30.44
C LEU A 12 22.78 -12.10 30.42
N LYS A 13 22.77 -12.70 29.22
CA LYS A 13 22.94 -14.14 28.94
C LYS A 13 22.37 -15.05 30.05
N PRO A 14 21.07 -14.98 30.35
CA PRO A 14 20.48 -15.79 31.40
C PRO A 14 20.66 -17.27 31.07
N LYS A 15 20.87 -18.08 32.11
CA LYS A 15 20.93 -19.54 31.93
C LYS A 15 19.53 -20.06 31.58
N PRO A 16 19.39 -21.16 30.83
CA PRO A 16 18.07 -21.71 30.48
C PRO A 16 17.19 -22.01 31.69
N GLU A 17 17.81 -22.34 32.83
CA GLU A 17 17.15 -22.65 34.10
C GLU A 17 16.62 -21.39 34.81
N GLU A 18 17.16 -20.22 34.47
CA GLU A 18 16.74 -18.91 35.00
C GLU A 18 15.55 -18.32 34.22
N ILE A 19 15.02 -19.04 33.22
CA ILE A 19 13.92 -18.59 32.39
C ILE A 19 12.70 -19.48 32.61
N ARG A 20 11.62 -18.88 33.07
CA ARG A 20 10.30 -19.51 33.18
C ARG A 20 9.40 -19.04 32.05
N LEU A 21 8.71 -19.97 31.38
CA LEU A 21 7.61 -19.66 30.48
C LEU A 21 6.35 -19.44 31.32
N LEU A 22 5.74 -18.26 31.21
CA LEU A 22 4.52 -17.89 31.89
C LEU A 22 3.28 -18.16 31.03
N LEU A 23 3.38 -17.81 29.74
CA LEU A 23 2.28 -17.90 28.80
C LEU A 23 2.77 -18.45 27.46
N ALA A 24 1.98 -19.32 26.85
CA ALA A 24 2.11 -19.68 25.45
C ALA A 24 0.72 -19.79 24.84
N GLU A 25 0.35 -18.81 24.03
CA GLU A 25 -0.94 -18.75 23.38
C GLU A 25 -0.78 -18.65 21.86
N LYS A 26 -1.64 -19.36 21.14
CA LYS A 26 -1.85 -19.16 19.72
C LYS A 26 -3.08 -18.29 19.54
N PHE A 27 -2.94 -17.24 18.76
CA PHE A 27 -4.03 -16.39 18.31
C PHE A 27 -3.87 -16.12 16.81
N TYR A 28 -4.85 -15.49 16.20
CA TYR A 28 -4.77 -15.09 14.80
C TYR A 28 -4.80 -13.57 14.71
N GLU A 29 -3.72 -13.01 14.17
CA GLU A 29 -3.60 -11.57 13.93
C GLU A 29 -4.29 -11.24 12.61
N PRO A 30 -5.31 -10.36 12.61
CA PRO A 30 -5.98 -9.97 11.39
C PRO A 30 -5.21 -8.88 10.66
N TYR A 31 -5.20 -8.98 9.34
CA TYR A 31 -4.73 -7.97 8.40
C TYR A 31 -5.80 -7.71 7.35
N ILE A 32 -5.93 -6.46 6.92
CA ILE A 32 -6.89 -6.09 5.88
C ILE A 32 -6.09 -5.75 4.63
N VAL A 33 -6.36 -6.46 3.54
CA VAL A 33 -5.80 -6.17 2.22
C VAL A 33 -6.82 -5.39 1.44
N VAL A 34 -6.45 -4.20 1.00
CA VAL A 34 -7.32 -3.33 0.21
C VAL A 34 -6.63 -2.99 -1.10
N GLY A 35 -7.34 -3.20 -2.20
CA GLY A 35 -6.85 -2.95 -3.55
C GLY A 35 -7.92 -2.28 -4.39
N GLY A 36 -7.47 -1.51 -5.39
CA GLY A 36 -8.39 -0.93 -6.35
C GLY A 36 -7.70 -0.04 -7.38
N LYS A 37 -8.55 0.60 -8.18
CA LYS A 37 -8.19 1.40 -9.34
C LYS A 37 -8.91 2.74 -9.29
N TYR A 38 -8.23 3.78 -9.74
CA TYR A 38 -8.78 5.11 -9.94
C TYR A 38 -8.78 5.41 -11.44
N LEU A 39 -9.94 5.73 -11.98
CA LEU A 39 -10.18 6.00 -13.39
C LEU A 39 -10.71 7.43 -13.52
N LEU A 40 -10.12 8.20 -14.43
CA LEU A 40 -10.47 9.59 -14.64
C LEU A 40 -10.47 9.94 -16.13
N ASP A 41 -11.64 10.27 -16.65
CA ASP A 41 -11.80 10.90 -17.95
C ASP A 41 -11.92 12.41 -17.79
N TYR A 42 -11.06 13.16 -18.46
CA TYR A 42 -11.01 14.61 -18.31
C TYR A 42 -10.65 15.33 -19.61
N CYS A 43 -11.04 16.60 -19.68
CA CYS A 43 -10.65 17.49 -20.76
C CYS A 43 -9.57 18.47 -20.27
N ARG A 44 -8.61 18.79 -21.14
CA ARG A 44 -7.66 19.89 -20.92
C ARG A 44 -7.37 20.66 -22.19
N ASP A 45 -6.95 21.90 -22.01
CA ASP A 45 -6.47 22.73 -23.11
C ASP A 45 -5.20 22.12 -23.71
N CYS A 46 -5.15 22.07 -25.03
CA CYS A 46 -4.05 21.51 -25.80
C CYS A 46 -3.55 22.51 -26.83
N ILE A 47 -2.26 22.43 -27.14
CA ILE A 47 -1.65 23.21 -28.22
C ILE A 47 -1.09 22.24 -29.26
N PHE A 48 -1.77 22.15 -30.40
CA PHE A 48 -1.32 21.37 -31.54
C PHE A 48 -0.32 22.20 -32.34
N THR A 49 0.87 21.65 -32.56
CA THR A 49 1.89 22.29 -33.40
C THR A 49 1.90 21.57 -34.75
N LEU A 50 1.48 22.26 -35.81
CA LEU A 50 1.44 21.70 -37.16
C LEU A 50 2.63 22.24 -37.95
N LYS A 51 3.45 21.34 -38.49
CA LYS A 51 4.49 21.71 -39.46
C LYS A 51 3.83 22.02 -40.80
N VAL A 52 4.20 23.16 -41.38
CA VAL A 52 3.66 23.64 -42.65
C VAL A 52 4.78 23.83 -43.67
N ASP A 53 4.41 24.07 -44.93
CA ASP A 53 5.38 24.33 -45.99
C ASP A 53 6.27 25.53 -45.65
N PRO A 54 7.62 25.43 -45.75
CA PRO A 54 8.53 26.54 -45.46
C PRO A 54 8.28 27.81 -46.29
N LYS A 55 7.70 27.68 -47.49
CA LYS A 55 7.36 28.80 -48.36
C LYS A 55 6.01 29.43 -48.04
N ALA A 56 5.16 28.76 -47.23
CA ALA A 56 3.88 29.32 -46.82
C ALA A 56 4.07 30.63 -46.04
N GLN A 57 3.33 31.65 -46.42
CA GLN A 57 3.30 32.95 -45.75
C GLN A 57 2.08 33.05 -44.82
N GLU A 58 0.96 32.48 -45.22
CA GLU A 58 -0.28 32.38 -44.45
C GLU A 58 -0.90 31.01 -44.67
N ILE A 59 -1.58 30.50 -43.64
CA ILE A 59 -2.29 29.22 -43.66
C ILE A 59 -3.70 29.45 -43.14
N THR A 60 -4.72 29.08 -43.91
CA THR A 60 -6.12 29.16 -43.49
C THR A 60 -6.64 27.78 -43.13
N ILE A 61 -7.15 27.62 -41.90
CA ILE A 61 -7.78 26.39 -41.40
C ILE A 61 -9.14 26.77 -40.84
N LEU A 62 -10.21 26.11 -41.33
CA LEU A 62 -11.59 26.35 -40.90
C LEU A 62 -11.99 27.84 -40.92
N GLY A 63 -11.51 28.58 -41.93
CA GLY A 63 -11.80 30.01 -42.10
C GLY A 63 -10.98 30.96 -41.22
N GLN A 64 -10.11 30.44 -40.34
CA GLN A 64 -9.16 31.26 -39.57
C GLN A 64 -7.79 31.25 -40.24
N THR A 65 -7.17 32.42 -40.37
CA THR A 65 -5.85 32.58 -40.97
C THR A 65 -4.76 32.69 -39.90
N PHE A 66 -3.71 31.90 -40.06
CA PHE A 66 -2.56 31.82 -39.18
C PHE A 66 -1.30 32.21 -39.94
N LYS A 67 -0.41 32.94 -39.28
CA LYS A 67 0.93 33.24 -39.80
C LYS A 67 1.91 32.19 -39.27
N PRO A 68 2.57 31.40 -40.14
CA PRO A 68 3.53 30.41 -39.70
C PRO A 68 4.77 31.03 -39.06
N GLU A 69 5.17 30.49 -37.92
CA GLU A 69 6.34 30.91 -37.16
C GLU A 69 7.55 30.01 -37.49
N PRO A 70 8.76 30.57 -37.65
CA PRO A 70 9.97 29.78 -37.87
C PRO A 70 10.33 28.99 -36.61
N ARG A 71 10.70 27.71 -36.78
CA ARG A 71 11.14 26.82 -35.71
C ARG A 71 12.12 25.78 -36.27
N ASN A 72 12.95 25.20 -35.42
CA ASN A 72 13.72 24.02 -35.80
C ASN A 72 12.92 22.74 -35.51
N ASP A 73 12.92 21.79 -36.45
CA ASP A 73 12.38 20.46 -36.19
C ASP A 73 13.33 19.63 -35.32
N ALA A 74 12.92 18.40 -34.97
CA ALA A 74 13.72 17.51 -34.13
C ALA A 74 15.11 17.18 -34.71
N SER A 75 15.31 17.37 -36.02
CA SER A 75 16.60 17.20 -36.70
C SER A 75 17.42 18.49 -36.80
N GLY A 76 16.95 19.58 -36.19
CA GLY A 76 17.59 20.89 -36.23
C GLY A 76 17.37 21.65 -37.55
N ARG A 77 16.54 21.14 -38.47
CA ARG A 77 16.28 21.80 -39.75
C ARG A 77 15.25 22.93 -39.58
N PRO A 78 15.46 24.08 -40.23
CA PRO A 78 14.48 25.16 -40.20
C PRO A 78 13.18 24.71 -40.86
N CYS A 79 12.09 24.88 -40.14
CA CYS A 79 10.73 24.64 -40.59
C CYS A 79 9.84 25.81 -40.17
N LYS A 80 8.62 25.82 -40.67
CA LYS A 80 7.58 26.71 -40.20
C LYS A 80 6.49 25.90 -39.51
N VAL A 81 5.95 26.44 -38.44
CA VAL A 81 4.86 25.82 -37.69
C VAL A 81 3.75 26.82 -37.43
N ILE A 82 2.52 26.30 -37.29
CA ILE A 82 1.42 27.04 -36.69
C ILE A 82 1.00 26.33 -35.40
N ARG A 83 0.51 27.10 -34.42
CA ARG A 83 0.03 26.59 -33.14
C ARG A 83 -1.48 26.78 -33.07
N LEU A 84 -2.21 25.69 -32.97
CA LEU A 84 -3.66 25.69 -32.80
C LEU A 84 -3.98 25.39 -31.34
N LYS A 85 -4.82 26.23 -30.74
CA LYS A 85 -5.43 25.92 -29.44
C LYS A 85 -6.63 25.02 -29.68
N GLY A 86 -6.75 23.98 -28.87
CA GLY A 86 -7.94 23.14 -28.84
C GLY A 86 -8.13 22.55 -27.45
N GLU A 87 -9.16 21.72 -27.32
CA GLU A 87 -9.40 20.91 -26.13
C GLU A 87 -9.23 19.45 -26.52
N GLY A 88 -8.54 18.69 -25.68
CA GLY A 88 -8.42 17.25 -25.83
C GLY A 88 -9.10 16.55 -24.66
N SER A 89 -9.70 15.40 -24.95
CA SER A 89 -10.16 14.44 -23.94
C SER A 89 -9.06 13.43 -23.67
N PHE A 90 -8.84 13.13 -22.39
CA PHE A 90 -7.77 12.29 -21.89
C PHE A 90 -8.31 11.31 -20.85
N HIS A 91 -7.68 10.15 -20.80
CA HIS A 91 -7.91 9.13 -19.79
C HIS A 91 -6.69 9.05 -18.88
N TYR A 92 -6.93 8.95 -17.58
CA TYR A 92 -5.92 8.73 -16.56
C TYR A 92 -6.35 7.55 -15.67
N GLU A 93 -5.41 6.64 -15.42
CA GLU A 93 -5.59 5.49 -14.54
C GLU A 93 -4.43 5.44 -13.54
N ASP A 94 -4.73 5.16 -12.28
CA ASP A 94 -3.76 4.77 -11.25
C ASP A 94 -4.32 3.58 -10.48
N GLU A 95 -3.47 2.63 -10.11
CA GLU A 95 -3.87 1.42 -9.40
C GLU A 95 -2.96 1.20 -8.19
N GLY A 96 -3.50 0.56 -7.17
CA GLY A 96 -2.71 0.29 -5.99
C GLY A 96 -3.41 -0.60 -4.99
N TYR A 97 -2.60 -1.11 -4.08
CA TYR A 97 -3.07 -1.83 -2.92
C TYR A 97 -2.22 -1.47 -1.70
N PHE A 98 -2.75 -1.78 -0.52
CA PHE A 98 -2.03 -1.68 0.75
C PHE A 98 -2.57 -2.73 1.72
N ILE A 99 -1.85 -2.90 2.82
CA ILE A 99 -2.19 -3.84 3.87
C ILE A 99 -2.24 -3.07 5.18
N LEU A 100 -3.32 -3.23 5.93
CA LEU A 100 -3.48 -2.63 7.25
C LEU A 100 -3.37 -3.69 8.33
N ASP A 101 -2.74 -3.32 9.45
CA ASP A 101 -2.90 -4.05 10.71
C ASP A 101 -4.31 -3.84 11.30
N ARG A 102 -4.63 -4.61 12.34
CA ARG A 102 -5.94 -4.57 13.02
C ARG A 102 -6.38 -3.19 13.54
N ILE A 103 -5.46 -2.25 13.71
CA ILE A 103 -5.77 -0.88 14.18
C ILE A 103 -5.72 0.15 13.04
N GLY A 104 -5.61 -0.29 11.79
CA GLY A 104 -5.64 0.58 10.61
C GLY A 104 -4.30 1.19 10.22
N ARG A 105 -3.16 0.67 10.72
CA ARG A 105 -1.84 1.16 10.27
C ARG A 105 -1.34 0.35 9.10
N GLU A 106 -0.81 1.04 8.09
CA GLU A 106 -0.18 0.38 6.96
C GLU A 106 1.03 -0.44 7.40
N VAL A 107 1.09 -1.68 6.92
CA VAL A 107 2.20 -2.60 7.12
C VAL A 107 2.73 -3.08 5.78
N PRO A 108 4.05 -3.38 5.69
CA PRO A 108 4.62 -3.82 4.45
C PRO A 108 4.22 -5.27 4.13
N PRO A 109 4.23 -5.70 2.85
CA PRO A 109 3.75 -7.02 2.43
C PRO A 109 4.44 -8.21 3.11
N GLU A 110 5.67 -8.06 3.57
CA GLU A 110 6.42 -9.12 4.27
C GLU A 110 5.80 -9.50 5.62
N ARG A 111 4.85 -8.70 6.13
CA ARG A 111 4.03 -9.06 7.30
C ARG A 111 2.95 -10.08 6.98
N LEU A 112 2.50 -10.17 5.73
CA LEU A 112 1.63 -11.24 5.29
C LEU A 112 2.48 -12.45 4.92
N SER A 113 2.53 -13.40 5.84
CA SER A 113 3.06 -14.73 5.54
C SER A 113 1.96 -15.58 4.93
N PHE A 114 2.16 -16.01 3.69
CA PHE A 114 1.26 -16.93 3.02
C PHE A 114 1.76 -18.35 3.23
N ALA A 115 0.93 -19.20 3.83
CA ALA A 115 1.07 -20.65 3.75
C ALA A 115 -0.06 -21.18 2.87
N PRO A 116 0.21 -22.10 1.92
CA PRO A 116 -0.84 -22.83 1.24
C PRO A 116 -1.71 -23.53 2.30
N LEU A 117 -2.97 -23.11 2.41
CA LEU A 117 -3.89 -23.71 3.37
C LEU A 117 -4.23 -25.11 2.86
N LYS A 118 -3.90 -26.16 3.61
CA LYS A 118 -4.45 -27.50 3.31
C LYS A 118 -5.95 -27.45 3.60
N GLU A 119 -6.76 -27.74 2.58
CA GLU A 119 -8.24 -27.66 2.54
C GLU A 119 -8.93 -28.25 3.78
N GLN A 120 -8.33 -29.25 4.42
CA GLN A 120 -8.81 -29.90 5.65
C GLN A 120 -8.85 -28.98 6.89
N THR A 121 -8.30 -27.76 6.82
CA THR A 121 -8.26 -26.82 7.96
C THR A 121 -9.49 -25.91 8.00
N ILE A 122 -10.16 -25.67 6.87
CA ILE A 122 -11.28 -24.72 6.76
C ILE A 122 -12.54 -25.23 7.48
N GLU A 123 -12.78 -26.54 7.43
CA GLU A 123 -13.96 -27.17 8.06
C GLU A 123 -13.88 -27.27 9.60
N LYS A 124 -12.73 -26.93 10.20
CA LYS A 124 -12.51 -26.96 11.66
C LYS A 124 -12.01 -25.62 12.22
N ILE A 125 -12.37 -24.52 11.56
CA ILE A 125 -12.19 -23.18 12.13
C ILE A 125 -13.26 -23.03 13.22
N ASP A 126 -12.97 -23.67 14.36
CA ASP A 126 -13.77 -23.70 15.58
C ASP A 126 -14.17 -22.29 16.01
N ALA A 127 -15.37 -22.15 16.58
CA ALA A 127 -15.89 -20.95 17.23
C ALA A 127 -15.03 -20.42 18.42
N ASN A 128 -13.86 -21.02 18.67
CA ASN A 128 -12.92 -20.70 19.74
C ASN A 128 -11.60 -20.07 19.25
N ILE A 129 -11.54 -19.60 18.00
CA ILE A 129 -10.37 -18.84 17.53
C ILE A 129 -10.27 -17.52 18.29
N LYS A 130 -9.29 -17.42 19.19
CA LYS A 130 -8.84 -16.14 19.74
C LYS A 130 -8.28 -15.31 18.59
N SER A 131 -9.06 -14.37 18.10
CA SER A 131 -8.64 -13.31 17.19
C SER A 131 -8.89 -11.97 17.84
N GLU A 132 -8.10 -10.97 17.48
CA GLU A 132 -8.35 -9.61 17.94
C GLU A 132 -9.32 -8.90 17.01
N ASP A 133 -10.13 -8.00 17.57
CA ASP A 133 -11.10 -7.24 16.78
C ASP A 133 -10.39 -6.22 15.87
N VAL A 134 -10.86 -6.17 14.63
CA VAL A 134 -10.47 -5.12 13.68
C VAL A 134 -11.16 -3.81 14.08
N LYS A 135 -10.38 -2.73 14.19
CA LYS A 135 -10.87 -1.43 14.65
C LYS A 135 -11.17 -0.43 13.54
N ILE A 136 -10.77 -0.71 12.31
CA ILE A 136 -10.98 0.17 11.17
C ILE A 136 -12.24 -0.25 10.40
N SER A 137 -13.03 0.72 9.95
CA SER A 137 -14.18 0.47 9.09
C SER A 137 -13.77 0.30 7.62
N GLU A 138 -14.64 -0.33 6.83
CA GLU A 138 -14.48 -0.43 5.38
C GLU A 138 -14.41 0.96 4.72
N GLU A 139 -15.25 1.90 5.16
CA GLU A 139 -15.26 3.29 4.67
C GLU A 139 -13.93 4.01 4.92
N GLU A 140 -13.33 3.83 6.09
CA GLU A 140 -12.02 4.39 6.42
C GLU A 140 -10.92 3.80 5.52
N ALA A 141 -11.00 2.50 5.23
CA ALA A 141 -10.05 1.82 4.36
C ALA A 141 -10.19 2.28 2.90
N VAL A 142 -11.41 2.41 2.38
CA VAL A 142 -11.66 2.94 1.03
C VAL A 142 -11.21 4.40 0.91
N LYS A 143 -11.42 5.21 1.94
CA LYS A 143 -10.92 6.59 1.97
C LYS A 143 -9.40 6.64 1.93
N PHE A 144 -8.72 5.74 2.64
CA PHE A 144 -7.27 5.62 2.59
C PHE A 144 -6.80 5.23 1.18
N LEU A 145 -7.46 4.28 0.52
CA LEU A 145 -7.19 3.93 -0.88
C LEU A 145 -7.28 5.15 -1.79
N GLY A 146 -8.40 5.87 -1.72
CA GLY A 146 -8.63 7.08 -2.51
C GLY A 146 -7.51 8.12 -2.30
N SER A 147 -7.06 8.33 -1.06
CA SER A 147 -5.96 9.27 -0.79
C SER A 147 -4.63 8.91 -1.47
N ARG A 148 -4.43 7.65 -1.82
CA ARG A 148 -3.19 7.13 -2.42
C ARG A 148 -3.21 7.20 -3.96
N ILE A 149 -4.33 6.84 -4.58
CA ILE A 149 -4.43 6.65 -6.03
C ILE A 149 -5.32 7.69 -6.74
N ALA A 150 -6.21 8.38 -6.04
CA ALA A 150 -7.07 9.41 -6.64
C ALA A 150 -6.33 10.74 -6.83
N LYS A 151 -5.42 10.77 -7.81
CA LYS A 151 -4.61 11.95 -8.14
C LYS A 151 -5.05 12.58 -9.45
N ARG A 152 -5.90 13.60 -9.35
CA ARG A 152 -6.30 14.39 -10.52
C ARG A 152 -5.08 15.12 -11.13
N PRO A 153 -4.88 15.05 -12.46
CA PRO A 153 -3.89 15.87 -13.15
C PRO A 153 -4.13 17.36 -12.89
N SER A 154 -3.06 18.11 -12.64
CA SER A 154 -3.16 19.54 -12.27
C SER A 154 -3.61 20.45 -13.41
N ASP A 155 -3.54 19.97 -14.65
CA ASP A 155 -3.97 20.65 -15.87
C ASP A 155 -5.36 20.21 -16.35
N ALA A 156 -6.05 19.36 -15.59
CA ALA A 156 -7.43 18.98 -15.88
C ALA A 156 -8.35 20.20 -15.75
N LYS A 157 -9.11 20.50 -16.81
CA LYS A 157 -10.03 21.63 -16.89
C LYS A 157 -11.46 21.22 -16.54
N VAL A 158 -11.91 20.10 -17.09
CA VAL A 158 -13.25 19.54 -16.86
C VAL A 158 -13.10 18.06 -16.59
N ILE A 159 -13.69 17.58 -15.50
CA ILE A 159 -13.81 16.14 -15.23
C ILE A 159 -15.10 15.66 -15.89
N VAL A 160 -14.97 14.65 -16.76
CA VAL A 160 -16.09 14.04 -17.49
C VAL A 160 -16.64 12.88 -16.68
N ASP A 161 -15.76 11.98 -16.24
CA ASP A 161 -16.09 10.85 -15.39
C ASP A 161 -14.95 10.59 -14.41
N GLU A 162 -15.30 10.16 -13.20
CA GLU A 162 -14.35 9.88 -12.13
C GLU A 162 -14.86 8.74 -11.26
N VAL A 163 -14.11 7.65 -11.25
CA VAL A 163 -14.48 6.42 -10.58
C VAL A 163 -13.32 5.92 -9.72
N LEU A 164 -13.64 5.57 -8.47
CA LEU A 164 -12.77 4.78 -7.61
C LEU A 164 -13.38 3.40 -7.49
N GLU A 165 -12.75 2.40 -8.10
CA GLU A 165 -13.16 1.00 -8.05
C GLU A 165 -12.35 0.27 -6.99
N VAL A 166 -13.03 -0.37 -6.04
CA VAL A 166 -12.41 -1.22 -5.03
C VAL A 166 -12.47 -2.66 -5.54
N SER A 167 -11.31 -3.25 -5.85
CA SER A 167 -11.21 -4.62 -6.36
C SER A 167 -11.10 -5.64 -5.23
N ASP A 168 -10.43 -5.26 -4.14
CA ASP A 168 -10.11 -6.14 -3.04
C ASP A 168 -10.39 -5.46 -1.70
N HIS A 169 -11.10 -6.18 -0.83
CA HIS A 169 -11.26 -5.85 0.59
C HIS A 169 -11.29 -7.17 1.37
N ILE A 170 -10.11 -7.72 1.63
CA ILE A 170 -9.93 -9.10 2.12
C ILE A 170 -9.39 -9.08 3.54
N LEU A 171 -10.06 -9.81 4.44
CA LEU A 171 -9.59 -10.04 5.79
C LEU A 171 -8.76 -11.31 5.86
N VAL A 172 -7.49 -11.17 6.24
CA VAL A 172 -6.50 -12.25 6.31
C VAL A 172 -6.10 -12.49 7.76
N TYR A 173 -6.30 -13.71 8.25
CA TYR A 173 -5.95 -14.12 9.61
C TYR A 173 -4.63 -14.89 9.63
N CYS A 174 -3.58 -14.28 10.17
CA CYS A 174 -2.25 -14.88 10.26
C CYS A 174 -2.03 -15.52 11.64
N PRO A 175 -1.72 -16.83 11.74
CA PRO A 175 -1.48 -17.47 13.02
C PRO A 175 -0.23 -16.87 13.68
N THR A 176 -0.37 -16.45 14.93
CA THR A 176 0.71 -15.84 15.73
C THR A 176 0.79 -16.52 17.09
N TYR A 177 2.00 -16.80 17.55
CA TYR A 177 2.27 -17.31 18.89
C TYR A 177 2.75 -16.18 19.79
N LYS A 178 2.04 -15.95 20.90
CA LYS A 178 2.45 -15.05 21.98
C LYS A 178 3.06 -15.88 23.10
N LEU A 179 4.32 -15.60 23.41
CA LEU A 179 5.05 -16.24 24.49
C LEU A 179 5.44 -15.18 25.53
N ALA A 180 5.09 -15.39 26.80
CA ALA A 180 5.56 -14.56 27.91
C ALA A 180 6.57 -15.35 28.74
N PHE A 181 7.70 -14.72 29.04
CA PHE A 181 8.78 -15.31 29.83
C PHE A 181 9.13 -14.43 31.00
N GLN A 182 9.56 -15.04 32.09
CA GLN A 182 10.12 -14.35 33.26
C GLN A 182 11.56 -14.80 33.50
N ASN A 183 12.42 -13.83 33.78
CA ASN A 183 13.74 -14.09 34.32
C ASN A 183 13.63 -14.29 35.84
N LEU A 184 13.87 -15.50 36.33
CA LEU A 184 13.75 -15.84 37.75
C LEU A 184 14.80 -15.14 38.63
N ARG A 185 15.91 -14.67 38.04
CA ARG A 185 16.96 -13.96 38.77
C ARG A 185 16.64 -12.46 38.91
N THR A 186 16.12 -11.85 37.85
CA THR A 186 15.86 -10.39 37.83
C THR A 186 14.39 -10.03 38.06
N GLY A 187 13.49 -11.01 38.00
CA GLY A 187 12.03 -10.82 38.01
C GLY A 187 11.46 -10.26 36.71
N GLU A 188 12.31 -9.78 35.79
CA GLU A 188 11.89 -9.12 34.56
C GLU A 188 11.11 -10.06 33.62
N GLU A 189 10.05 -9.52 33.01
CA GLU A 189 9.23 -10.24 32.03
C GLU A 189 9.48 -9.76 30.60
N ALA A 190 9.28 -10.66 29.64
CA ALA A 190 9.37 -10.36 28.22
C ALA A 190 8.28 -11.08 27.44
N ILE A 191 7.67 -10.33 26.52
CA ILE A 191 6.66 -10.83 25.59
C ILE A 191 7.32 -10.95 24.21
N LEU A 192 7.10 -12.09 23.58
CA LEU A 192 7.61 -12.45 22.26
C LEU A 192 6.44 -12.87 21.38
N GLU A 193 6.33 -12.25 20.21
CA GLU A 193 5.39 -12.64 19.18
C GLU A 193 6.15 -13.28 18.01
N ILE A 194 5.70 -14.47 17.62
CA ILE A 194 6.32 -15.26 16.56
C ILE A 194 5.26 -15.55 15.52
N ASP A 195 5.60 -15.29 14.26
CA ASP A 195 4.82 -15.68 13.10
C ASP A 195 4.70 -17.21 13.06
N GLY A 196 3.47 -17.71 13.09
CA GLY A 196 3.17 -19.14 13.17
C GLY A 196 3.39 -19.90 11.88
N ILE A 197 3.62 -19.22 10.76
CA ILE A 197 3.91 -19.82 9.44
C ILE A 197 5.42 -19.92 9.22
N THR A 198 6.12 -18.82 9.43
CA THR A 198 7.55 -18.65 9.10
C THR A 198 8.47 -18.87 10.29
N GLY A 199 7.95 -18.84 11.52
CA GLY A 199 8.75 -18.89 12.75
C GLY A 199 9.58 -17.63 13.00
N ARG A 200 9.37 -16.54 12.22
CA ARG A 200 10.06 -15.28 12.40
C ARG A 200 9.54 -14.53 13.63
N ILE A 201 10.43 -13.82 14.31
CA ILE A 201 10.05 -12.95 15.43
C ILE A 201 9.41 -11.70 14.85
N ILE A 202 8.13 -11.47 15.15
CA ILE A 202 7.39 -10.27 14.75
C ILE A 202 7.73 -9.12 15.70
N SER A 203 7.64 -9.38 17.00
CA SER A 203 7.88 -8.37 18.02
C SER A 203 8.50 -9.00 19.27
N CYS A 204 9.26 -8.21 20.00
CA CYS A 204 9.92 -8.63 21.23
C CYS A 204 10.02 -7.42 22.16
N ARG A 205 9.33 -7.46 23.30
CA ARG A 205 9.23 -6.34 24.22
C ARG A 205 9.54 -6.82 25.64
N LYS A 206 10.32 -6.04 26.39
CA LYS A 206 10.40 -6.20 27.84
C LYS A 206 9.15 -5.58 28.45
N ASP A 207 8.46 -6.32 29.30
CA ASP A 207 7.39 -5.73 30.07
C ASP A 207 8.01 -4.98 31.26
N ARG A 208 7.84 -3.67 31.29
CA ARG A 208 8.30 -2.83 32.41
C ARG A 208 7.13 -2.60 33.36
N HIS A 209 6.52 -3.68 33.85
CA HIS A 209 5.62 -3.55 34.99
C HIS A 209 6.44 -3.70 36.29
N THR A 210 6.81 -2.55 36.84
CA THR A 210 6.93 -2.36 38.29
C THR A 210 5.59 -2.72 38.92
N PHE A 211 5.58 -3.76 39.74
CA PHE A 211 4.61 -3.92 40.82
C PHE A 211 5.01 -3.01 41.98
#